data_AF-A0A7R9CK33-F1
#
_entry.id   AF-A0A7R9CK33-F1
#
_cell.length_a   1.000
_cell.length_b   1.000
_cell.length_c   1.000
_cell.angle_alpha   90.00
_cell.angle_beta   90.00
_cell.angle_gamma   90.00
#
_symmetry.space_group_name_H-M   'P 1'
#
loop_
_entity.id
_entity.type
_entity.pdbx_description
1 polymer ?
#
loop_
_entity_poly.entity_id
_entity_poly.type
_entity_poly.pdbx_seq_one_letter_code
_entity_poly.pdbx_strand_id
1 'polypeptide(L)'
;MESMTHAARILGVFPVTSTSHQIVFRAVMKELALRGHELVVITPYPMRDPSVKNYTEIDVSFMNKEWKNRFNFVAGRSSKETPQEMMTNLFDFGGQLCELMLSHPEVAELISTKKTDEHFDLVFLQWFMTPGIYGFVHRFKVPFISIASFPGFGIGHDSVGNPNLPAYVPEVFLPYSGEMTIFERAHSMIYLLWLKYHFYYTVLPKQDAIARKHFGEFMPYLGDLHFQPSMLFVTTDFIFHNPRPNVPAVVQLSGLHINSPKPLPKDIKEFMDSAPEGVIYFSLGSNVRSDTMDAQKRQIFLEAFSELPGYHVLWKWESDSLPGQPKNVKIAKWMPQQDVLRKQFLNCF
;
A
#
# COMPACT_ATOMS: atom_id res chain seq x y z
N MET A 1 0.21 -25.29 33.31
CA MET A 1 1.40 -25.09 32.46
C MET A 1 1.16 -23.82 31.67
N GLU A 2 1.71 -22.71 32.14
CA GLU A 2 1.81 -21.50 31.33
C GLU A 2 2.72 -21.83 30.15
N SER A 3 2.19 -21.78 28.93
CA SER A 3 3.00 -21.85 27.73
C SER A 3 3.95 -20.67 27.76
N MET A 4 5.26 -20.91 27.94
CA MET A 4 6.27 -19.90 27.66
C MET A 4 6.20 -19.61 26.17
N THR A 5 5.41 -18.62 25.77
CA THR A 5 5.38 -18.14 24.38
C THR A 5 6.73 -17.51 24.10
N HIS A 6 7.54 -18.16 23.26
CA HIS A 6 8.77 -17.56 22.75
C HIS A 6 8.43 -16.26 22.02
N ALA A 7 8.83 -15.13 22.60
CA ALA A 7 8.69 -13.82 21.98
C ALA A 7 9.76 -13.68 20.89
N ALA A 8 9.34 -13.87 19.63
CA ALA A 8 10.20 -13.61 18.48
C ALA A 8 10.50 -12.10 18.31
N ARG A 9 11.70 -11.78 17.83
CA ARG A 9 12.10 -10.44 17.38
C ARG A 9 11.94 -10.35 15.86
N ILE A 10 11.10 -9.43 15.39
CA ILE A 10 10.60 -9.37 14.01
C ILE A 10 10.93 -8.01 13.39
N LEU A 11 11.47 -8.03 12.17
CA LEU A 11 11.73 -6.83 11.38
C LEU A 11 10.63 -6.65 10.32
N GLY A 12 10.04 -5.45 10.23
CA GLY A 12 9.14 -5.06 9.15
C GLY A 12 9.74 -3.96 8.28
N VAL A 13 9.77 -4.14 6.96
CA VAL A 13 10.34 -3.17 6.01
C VAL A 13 9.30 -2.77 4.97
N PHE A 14 8.77 -1.54 5.08
CA PHE A 14 7.64 -1.06 4.27
C PHE A 14 7.92 0.30 3.61
N PRO A 15 8.77 0.37 2.56
CA PRO A 15 9.27 1.62 1.99
C PRO A 15 8.21 2.48 1.28
N VAL A 16 7.07 1.92 0.89
CA VAL A 16 6.12 2.65 0.03
C VAL A 16 5.38 3.71 0.81
N THR A 17 5.51 4.94 0.34
CA THR A 17 5.05 6.19 0.95
C THR A 17 3.57 6.49 0.71
N SER A 18 2.69 5.48 0.81
CA SER A 18 1.24 5.64 0.68
C SER A 18 0.51 5.17 1.94
N THR A 19 -0.34 6.03 2.51
CA THR A 19 -1.16 5.71 3.69
C THR A 19 -1.96 4.41 3.53
N SER A 20 -2.53 4.18 2.34
CA SER A 20 -3.34 2.98 2.04
C SER A 20 -2.55 1.68 2.19
N HIS A 21 -1.26 1.68 1.87
CA HIS A 21 -0.39 0.52 2.06
C HIS A 21 -0.10 0.31 3.54
N GLN A 22 0.29 1.38 4.22
CA GLN A 22 0.75 1.31 5.61
C GLN A 22 -0.35 0.89 6.59
N ILE A 23 -1.62 1.23 6.32
CA ILE A 23 -2.74 0.78 7.18
C ILE A 23 -2.78 -0.74 7.31
N VAL A 24 -2.50 -1.47 6.22
CA VAL A 24 -2.45 -2.94 6.23
C VAL A 24 -1.30 -3.45 7.08
N PHE A 25 -0.07 -2.99 6.79
CA PHE A 25 1.13 -3.51 7.44
C PHE A 25 1.14 -3.19 8.93
N ARG A 26 0.74 -1.97 9.30
CA ARG A 26 0.61 -1.53 10.69
C ARG A 26 -0.36 -2.41 11.48
N ALA A 27 -1.47 -2.83 10.88
CA ALA A 27 -2.42 -3.72 11.56
C ALA A 27 -1.75 -5.04 11.93
N VAL A 28 -1.02 -5.67 11.00
CA VAL A 28 -0.30 -6.93 11.26
C VAL A 28 0.81 -6.73 12.28
N MET A 29 1.67 -5.72 12.10
CA MET A 29 2.84 -5.51 12.97
C MET A 29 2.41 -5.15 14.40
N LYS A 30 1.40 -4.28 14.56
CA LYS A 30 0.85 -3.92 15.88
C LYS A 30 0.31 -5.14 16.60
N GLU A 31 -0.43 -5.98 15.89
CA GLU A 31 -1.10 -7.16 16.44
C GLU A 31 -0.08 -8.26 16.82
N LEU A 32 1.06 -8.34 16.14
CA LEU A 32 2.20 -9.16 16.56
C LEU A 32 2.85 -8.63 17.85
N ALA A 33 3.08 -7.32 17.97
CA ALA A 33 3.64 -6.72 19.18
C ALA A 33 2.71 -6.90 20.39
N LEU A 34 1.39 -6.76 20.21
CA LEU A 34 0.40 -7.01 21.26
C LEU A 34 0.37 -8.47 21.73
N ARG A 35 0.83 -9.42 20.91
CA ARG A 35 1.03 -10.83 21.30
C ARG A 35 2.37 -11.09 22.01
N GLY A 36 3.16 -10.06 22.26
CA GLY A 36 4.41 -10.14 23.03
C GLY A 36 5.68 -10.25 22.19
N HIS A 37 5.58 -10.19 20.85
CA HIS A 37 6.76 -10.11 19.98
C HIS A 37 7.46 -8.75 20.10
N GLU A 38 8.75 -8.71 19.81
CA GLU A 38 9.50 -7.46 19.70
C GLU A 38 9.61 -7.06 18.24
N LEU A 39 9.23 -5.82 17.91
CA LEU A 39 9.11 -5.35 16.54
C LEU A 39 10.07 -4.19 16.30
N VAL A 40 10.80 -4.26 15.18
CA VAL A 40 11.47 -3.11 14.57
C VAL A 40 10.83 -2.88 13.22
N VAL A 41 10.31 -1.69 12.96
CA VAL A 41 9.55 -1.39 11.74
C VAL A 41 10.09 -0.16 11.04
N ILE A 42 10.58 -0.34 9.81
CA ILE A 42 10.98 0.74 8.91
C ILE A 42 9.74 1.20 8.13
N THR A 43 9.29 2.43 8.37
CA THR A 43 8.05 2.93 7.75
C THR A 43 8.08 4.44 7.46
N PRO A 44 7.51 4.88 6.33
CA PRO A 44 7.32 6.30 6.04
C PRO A 44 6.13 6.93 6.78
N TYR A 45 5.36 6.12 7.51
CA TYR A 45 4.28 6.58 8.37
C TYR A 45 4.44 5.87 9.71
N PRO A 46 5.07 6.49 10.72
CA PRO A 46 5.12 5.93 12.08
C PRO A 46 3.78 6.13 12.79
N MET A 47 3.32 5.13 13.54
CA MET A 47 2.10 5.20 14.36
C MET A 47 2.31 6.05 15.61
N ARG A 48 3.51 6.01 16.19
CA ARG A 48 3.88 6.70 17.44
C ARG A 48 2.86 6.43 18.56
N ASP A 49 2.40 5.18 18.65
CA ASP A 49 1.40 4.76 19.63
C ASP A 49 2.10 4.33 20.94
N PRO A 50 2.06 5.15 22.01
CA PRO A 50 2.78 4.86 23.24
C PRO A 50 2.19 3.67 24.01
N SER A 51 1.01 3.17 23.62
CA SER A 51 0.39 2.02 24.27
C SER A 51 0.98 0.67 23.84
N VAL A 52 1.67 0.63 22.69
CA VAL A 52 2.28 -0.59 22.16
C VAL A 52 3.72 -0.68 22.65
N LYS A 53 3.93 -1.48 23.69
CA LYS A 53 5.29 -1.80 24.19
C LYS A 53 5.98 -2.73 23.19
N ASN A 54 7.31 -2.71 23.13
CA ASN A 54 8.14 -3.53 22.24
C ASN A 54 7.93 -3.27 20.73
N TYR A 55 7.69 -2.01 20.35
CA TYR A 55 7.47 -1.59 18.97
C TYR A 55 8.34 -0.37 18.64
N THR A 56 9.47 -0.61 17.98
CA THR A 56 10.43 0.42 17.55
C THR A 56 10.14 0.80 16.10
N GLU A 57 10.03 2.10 15.81
CA GLU A 57 9.80 2.61 14.46
C GLU A 57 11.02 3.38 13.96
N ILE A 58 11.58 2.97 12.82
CA ILE A 58 12.56 3.74 12.06
C ILE A 58 11.79 4.60 11.05
N ASP A 59 11.78 5.91 11.31
CA ASP A 59 10.97 6.89 10.58
C ASP A 59 11.67 7.31 9.28
N VAL A 60 11.12 6.86 8.14
CA VAL A 60 11.58 7.27 6.80
C VAL A 60 10.57 8.19 6.10
N SER A 61 9.77 8.94 6.87
CA SER A 61 8.70 9.81 6.36
C SER A 61 9.20 10.96 5.48
N PHE A 62 10.50 11.28 5.49
CA PHE A 62 11.11 12.26 4.59
C PHE A 62 10.88 11.89 3.11
N MET A 63 10.79 10.60 2.78
CA MET A 63 10.52 10.11 1.42
C MET A 63 9.13 10.48 0.90
N ASN A 64 8.17 10.83 1.78
CA ASN A 64 6.81 11.22 1.38
C ASN A 64 6.80 12.43 0.43
N LYS A 65 7.82 13.30 0.52
CA LYS A 65 7.98 14.45 -0.38
C LYS A 65 8.25 13.98 -1.82
N GLU A 66 9.12 12.99 -1.99
CA GLU A 66 9.50 12.48 -3.32
C GLU A 66 8.31 11.85 -4.04
N TRP A 67 7.46 11.11 -3.31
CA TRP A 67 6.24 10.52 -3.88
C TRP A 67 5.27 11.59 -4.39
N LYS A 68 5.06 12.66 -3.61
CA LYS A 68 4.20 13.77 -4.00
C LYS A 68 4.74 14.55 -5.20
N ASN A 69 6.06 14.67 -5.31
CA ASN A 69 6.70 15.34 -6.44
C ASN A 69 6.65 14.49 -7.72
N ARG A 70 6.80 13.17 -7.59
CA ARG A 70 6.83 12.25 -8.73
C ARG A 70 5.44 11.97 -9.29
N PHE A 71 4.45 11.73 -8.43
CA PHE A 71 3.11 11.31 -8.84
C PHE A 71 2.08 12.40 -8.57
N ASN A 72 1.61 13.01 -9.66
CA ASN A 72 0.36 13.77 -9.65
C ASN A 72 -0.75 12.91 -10.23
N PHE A 73 -1.52 12.23 -9.37
CA PHE A 73 -2.57 11.31 -9.81
C PHE A 73 -3.74 12.00 -10.53
N VAL A 74 -3.99 13.29 -10.29
CA VAL A 74 -5.02 14.05 -11.02
C VAL A 74 -4.57 14.26 -12.47
N ALA A 75 -3.33 14.71 -12.67
CA ALA A 75 -2.74 14.88 -13.99
C ALA A 75 -2.53 13.53 -14.70
N GLY A 76 -2.08 12.51 -13.95
CA GLY A 76 -1.86 11.15 -14.45
C GLY A 76 -3.14 10.49 -14.98
N ARG A 77 -4.29 10.72 -14.35
CA ARG A 77 -5.59 10.24 -14.88
C ARG A 77 -6.03 10.92 -16.17
N SER A 78 -5.49 12.09 -16.48
CA SER A 78 -5.69 12.77 -17.78
C SER A 78 -4.53 12.52 -18.75
N SER A 79 -3.52 11.74 -18.35
CA SER A 79 -2.39 11.39 -19.20
C SER A 79 -2.76 10.27 -20.17
N LYS A 80 -2.06 10.22 -21.32
CA LYS A 80 -2.15 9.11 -22.28
C LYS A 80 -1.18 7.98 -21.93
N GLU A 81 -0.76 7.89 -20.67
CA GLU A 81 0.20 6.90 -20.20
C GLU A 81 -0.37 5.49 -20.37
N THR A 82 0.41 4.62 -21.01
CA THR A 82 0.06 3.22 -21.18
C THR A 82 0.29 2.43 -19.89
N PRO A 83 -0.37 1.28 -19.67
CA PRO A 83 -0.11 0.41 -18.53
C PRO A 83 1.36 -0.01 -18.40
N GLN A 84 2.10 -0.11 -19.51
CA GLN A 84 3.53 -0.43 -19.53
C GLN A 84 4.40 0.74 -19.02
N GLU A 85 4.13 1.95 -19.49
CA GLU A 85 4.82 3.16 -19.03
C GLU A 85 4.57 3.41 -17.54
N MET A 86 3.32 3.24 -17.10
CA MET A 86 2.96 3.35 -15.68
C MET A 86 3.74 2.35 -14.83
N MET A 87 3.82 1.09 -15.24
CA MET A 87 4.58 0.06 -14.51
C MET A 87 6.08 0.34 -14.50
N THR A 88 6.64 0.80 -15.62
CA THR A 88 8.05 1.18 -15.71
C THR A 88 8.36 2.32 -14.75
N ASN A 89 7.53 3.36 -14.75
CA ASN A 89 7.66 4.51 -13.86
C ASN A 89 7.54 4.13 -12.38
N LEU A 90 6.64 3.18 -12.04
CA LEU A 90 6.53 2.66 -10.69
C LEU A 90 7.81 1.93 -10.26
N PHE A 91 8.37 1.04 -11.07
CA PHE A 91 9.59 0.32 -10.67
C PHE A 91 10.83 1.21 -10.59
N ASP A 92 11.00 2.14 -11.53
CA ASP A 92 12.11 3.09 -11.50
C ASP A 92 12.02 3.99 -10.25
N PHE A 93 10.82 4.45 -9.89
CA PHE A 93 10.63 5.20 -8.65
C PHE A 93 10.82 4.33 -7.39
N GLY A 94 10.42 3.06 -7.44
CA GLY A 94 10.72 2.10 -6.39
C GLY A 94 12.22 1.97 -6.14
N GLY A 95 13.05 1.93 -7.19
CA GLY A 95 14.50 1.95 -7.05
C GLY A 95 15.00 3.18 -6.28
N GLN A 96 14.45 4.36 -6.58
CA GLN A 96 14.79 5.60 -5.87
C GLN A 96 14.37 5.56 -4.40
N LEU A 97 13.16 5.08 -4.09
CA LEU A 97 12.72 4.92 -2.69
C LEU A 97 13.59 3.92 -1.93
N CYS A 98 13.99 2.82 -2.58
CA CYS A 98 14.88 1.83 -2.00
C CYS A 98 16.23 2.44 -1.64
N GLU A 99 16.87 3.15 -2.58
CA GLU A 99 18.14 3.83 -2.34
C GLU A 99 18.05 4.86 -1.22
N LEU A 100 16.99 5.67 -1.19
CA LEU A 100 16.76 6.67 -0.13
C LEU A 100 16.59 6.02 1.25
N MET A 101 15.79 4.95 1.33
CA MET A 101 15.55 4.23 2.58
C MET A 101 16.84 3.58 3.10
N LEU A 102 17.58 2.87 2.23
CA LEU A 102 18.82 2.17 2.62
C LEU A 102 19.93 3.15 3.01
N SER A 103 19.93 4.35 2.43
CA SER A 103 20.86 5.44 2.79
C SER A 103 20.50 6.16 4.09
N HIS A 104 19.32 5.91 4.68
CA HIS A 104 18.92 6.56 5.92
C HIS A 104 19.85 6.14 7.07
N PRO A 105 20.35 7.06 7.92
CA PRO A 105 21.37 6.74 8.93
C PRO A 105 21.01 5.54 9.83
N GLU A 106 19.78 5.51 10.38
CA GLU A 106 19.34 4.40 11.23
C GLU A 106 19.19 3.08 10.48
N VAL A 107 18.84 3.13 9.19
CA VAL A 107 18.72 1.93 8.34
C VAL A 107 20.11 1.41 7.98
N ALA A 108 21.01 2.30 7.58
CA ALA A 108 22.41 1.96 7.31
C ALA A 108 23.11 1.39 8.56
N GLU A 109 22.79 1.92 9.75
CA GLU A 109 23.27 1.39 11.01
C GLU A 109 22.72 -0.01 11.30
N LEU A 110 21.44 -0.25 11.02
CA LEU A 110 20.80 -1.57 11.14
C LEU A 110 21.41 -2.61 10.17
N ILE A 111 21.76 -2.18 8.96
CA ILE A 111 22.41 -3.02 7.95
C ILE A 111 23.87 -3.29 8.32
N SER A 112 24.52 -2.36 9.01
CA SER A 112 25.96 -2.42 9.31
C SER A 112 26.37 -3.74 9.95
N THR A 113 27.47 -4.30 9.45
CA THR A 113 28.12 -5.48 10.05
C THR A 113 28.80 -5.16 11.39
N LYS A 114 28.87 -3.88 11.78
CA LYS A 114 29.40 -3.44 13.08
C LYS A 114 28.49 -3.78 14.25
N LYS A 115 27.17 -3.94 14.02
CA LYS A 115 26.21 -4.45 15.00
C LYS A 115 26.06 -5.95 14.83
N THR A 116 27.02 -6.71 15.35
CA THR A 116 27.01 -8.18 15.27
C THR A 116 25.92 -8.83 16.14
N ASP A 117 25.47 -8.11 17.17
CA ASP A 117 24.53 -8.64 18.16
C ASP A 117 23.06 -8.43 17.77
N GLU A 118 22.81 -7.66 16.71
CA GLU A 118 21.47 -7.45 16.18
C GLU A 118 21.01 -8.70 15.42
N HIS A 119 19.92 -9.31 15.89
CA HIS A 119 19.29 -10.48 15.30
C HIS A 119 17.80 -10.27 15.14
N PHE A 120 17.21 -11.04 14.23
CA PHE A 120 15.77 -11.16 14.04
C PHE A 120 15.45 -12.63 13.80
N ASP A 121 14.26 -13.08 14.18
CA ASP A 121 13.79 -14.44 13.91
C ASP A 121 13.01 -14.52 12.59
N LEU A 122 12.46 -13.38 12.13
CA LEU A 122 11.60 -13.28 10.96
C LEU A 122 11.66 -11.86 10.38
N VAL A 123 11.56 -11.76 9.06
CA VAL A 123 11.42 -10.47 8.35
C VAL A 123 10.11 -10.42 7.56
N PHE A 124 9.36 -9.34 7.70
CA PHE A 124 8.28 -8.96 6.79
C PHE A 124 8.81 -7.93 5.79
N LEU A 125 8.70 -8.24 4.51
CA LEU A 125 9.11 -7.35 3.42
C LEU A 125 7.89 -6.94 2.62
N GLN A 126 7.73 -5.63 2.41
CA GLN A 126 6.72 -5.15 1.48
C GLN A 126 6.98 -5.68 0.08
N TRP A 127 6.05 -6.48 -0.42
CA TRP A 127 6.04 -6.86 -1.81
C TRP A 127 5.37 -5.77 -2.64
N PHE A 128 6.16 -4.79 -3.13
CA PHE A 128 5.78 -3.82 -4.17
C PHE A 128 6.97 -2.92 -4.56
N MET A 129 7.25 -2.77 -5.86
CA MET A 129 8.21 -1.81 -6.46
C MET A 129 9.69 -1.86 -6.00
N THR A 130 10.04 -2.53 -4.91
CA THR A 130 11.31 -2.32 -4.17
C THR A 130 12.08 -3.63 -3.89
N PRO A 131 12.36 -4.49 -4.87
CA PRO A 131 13.07 -5.76 -4.63
C PRO A 131 14.44 -5.61 -3.94
N GLY A 132 15.09 -4.43 -3.97
CA GLY A 132 16.34 -4.18 -3.25
C GLY A 132 16.26 -4.44 -1.73
N ILE A 133 15.05 -4.42 -1.14
CA ILE A 133 14.86 -4.74 0.27
C ILE A 133 15.07 -6.23 0.59
N TYR A 134 15.14 -7.14 -0.39
CA TYR A 134 15.51 -8.53 -0.12
C TYR A 134 16.94 -8.66 0.44
N GLY A 135 17.79 -7.63 0.30
CA GLY A 135 19.10 -7.58 0.96
C GLY A 135 19.03 -7.76 2.48
N PHE A 136 17.93 -7.40 3.14
CA PHE A 136 17.73 -7.68 4.57
C PHE A 136 17.72 -9.19 4.88
N VAL A 137 17.23 -10.02 3.96
CA VAL A 137 17.26 -11.49 4.10
C VAL A 137 18.71 -11.99 4.08
N HIS A 138 19.55 -11.43 3.22
CA HIS A 138 20.98 -11.74 3.21
C HIS A 138 21.68 -11.31 4.51
N ARG A 139 21.36 -10.10 5.01
CA ARG A 139 21.98 -9.55 6.21
C ARG A 139 21.66 -10.35 7.47
N PHE A 140 20.42 -10.78 7.64
CA PHE A 140 19.96 -11.45 8.86
C PHE A 140 19.84 -12.97 8.74
N LYS A 141 19.87 -13.51 7.52
CA LYS A 141 19.88 -14.96 7.23
C LYS A 141 18.73 -15.71 7.89
N VAL A 142 17.54 -15.12 7.84
CA VAL A 142 16.31 -15.63 8.49
C VAL A 142 15.19 -15.80 7.46
N PRO A 143 14.18 -16.64 7.73
CA PRO A 143 13.00 -16.72 6.86
C PRO A 143 12.32 -15.36 6.74
N PHE A 144 11.61 -15.16 5.63
CA PHE A 144 10.87 -13.93 5.41
C PHE A 144 9.50 -14.17 4.77
N ILE A 145 8.59 -13.25 5.04
CA ILE A 145 7.25 -13.18 4.48
C ILE A 145 7.16 -11.93 3.61
N SER A 146 6.79 -12.13 2.35
CA SER A 146 6.41 -11.04 1.45
C SER A 146 4.98 -10.63 1.76
N ILE A 147 4.71 -9.33 1.93
CA ILE A 147 3.35 -8.83 2.21
C ILE A 147 2.94 -7.69 1.28
N ALA A 148 1.75 -7.79 0.70
CA ALA A 148 1.15 -6.83 -0.21
C ALA A 148 -0.19 -6.31 0.32
N SER A 149 -0.41 -5.00 0.20
CA SER A 149 -1.66 -4.34 0.60
C SER A 149 -2.78 -4.43 -0.45
N PHE A 150 -2.59 -5.28 -1.47
CA PHE A 150 -3.49 -5.52 -2.58
C PHE A 150 -3.27 -6.97 -3.06
N PRO A 151 -4.04 -7.49 -4.05
CA PRO A 151 -3.94 -8.89 -4.49
C PRO A 151 -2.57 -9.34 -5.01
N GLY A 152 -1.65 -8.41 -5.30
CA GLY A 152 -0.36 -8.70 -5.90
C GLY A 152 -0.40 -8.75 -7.43
N PHE A 153 0.76 -8.56 -8.07
CA PHE A 153 0.94 -8.84 -9.51
C PHE A 153 1.38 -10.28 -9.71
N GLY A 154 1.29 -10.76 -10.94
CA GLY A 154 1.71 -12.08 -11.34
C GLY A 154 3.14 -12.45 -10.90
N ILE A 155 4.09 -11.54 -11.06
CA ILE A 155 5.49 -11.72 -10.60
C ILE A 155 5.59 -11.92 -9.07
N GLY A 156 4.64 -11.41 -8.28
CA GLY A 156 4.61 -11.66 -6.84
C GLY A 156 4.14 -13.06 -6.53
N HIS A 157 3.15 -13.53 -7.25
CA HIS A 157 2.69 -14.91 -7.13
C HIS A 157 3.75 -15.92 -7.58
N ASP A 158 4.53 -15.60 -8.62
CA ASP A 158 5.66 -16.42 -9.06
C ASP A 158 6.68 -16.65 -7.92
N SER A 159 6.87 -15.68 -7.02
CA SER A 159 7.85 -15.75 -5.91
C SER A 159 7.65 -16.93 -4.95
N VAL A 160 6.42 -17.45 -4.86
CA VAL A 160 6.06 -18.60 -4.02
C VAL A 160 5.56 -19.78 -4.85
N GLY A 161 5.89 -19.80 -6.16
CA GLY A 161 5.49 -20.86 -7.08
C GLY A 161 3.98 -20.90 -7.37
N ASN A 162 3.26 -19.81 -7.16
CA ASN A 162 1.82 -19.79 -7.36
C ASN A 162 1.45 -19.74 -8.86
N PRO A 163 0.51 -20.57 -9.35
CA PRO A 163 0.11 -20.55 -10.75
C PRO A 163 -0.41 -19.18 -11.20
N ASN A 164 0.02 -18.76 -12.38
CA ASN A 164 -0.33 -17.48 -12.96
C ASN A 164 -1.05 -17.70 -14.30
N LEU A 165 -2.35 -17.38 -14.34
CA LEU A 165 -3.25 -17.67 -15.45
C LEU A 165 -3.81 -16.36 -16.03
N PRO A 166 -3.06 -15.65 -16.90
CA PRO A 166 -3.47 -14.34 -17.42
C PRO A 166 -4.75 -14.38 -18.26
N ALA A 167 -5.17 -15.56 -18.71
CA ALA A 167 -6.44 -15.77 -19.42
C ALA A 167 -7.68 -15.75 -18.50
N TYR A 168 -7.51 -15.74 -17.18
CA TYR A 168 -8.59 -15.71 -16.19
C TYR A 168 -8.37 -14.63 -15.12
N VAL A 169 -7.11 -14.32 -14.83
CA VAL A 169 -6.71 -13.31 -13.85
C VAL A 169 -5.81 -12.30 -14.56
N PRO A 170 -6.38 -11.23 -15.15
CA PRO A 170 -5.59 -10.19 -15.79
C PRO A 170 -4.77 -9.41 -14.74
N GLU A 171 -3.67 -8.80 -15.18
CA GLU A 171 -2.87 -7.93 -14.32
C GLU A 171 -3.66 -6.67 -13.91
N VAL A 172 -3.38 -6.16 -12.70
CA VAL A 172 -4.18 -5.11 -12.02
C VAL A 172 -4.36 -3.82 -12.83
N PHE A 173 -3.45 -3.51 -13.76
CA PHE A 173 -3.53 -2.31 -14.60
C PHE A 173 -4.16 -2.52 -15.97
N LEU A 174 -4.60 -3.75 -16.27
CA LEU A 174 -5.40 -4.01 -17.46
C LEU A 174 -6.88 -3.74 -17.17
N PRO A 175 -7.65 -3.19 -18.13
CA PRO A 175 -9.04 -2.83 -17.94
C PRO A 175 -9.99 -4.06 -18.07
N TYR A 176 -9.53 -5.24 -17.68
CA TYR A 176 -10.25 -6.49 -17.90
C TYR A 176 -10.75 -7.07 -16.58
N SER A 177 -11.98 -7.57 -16.61
CA SER A 177 -12.63 -8.25 -15.49
C SER A 177 -13.69 -9.22 -16.01
N GLY A 178 -14.08 -10.20 -15.20
CA GLY A 178 -15.11 -11.17 -15.59
C GLY A 178 -14.72 -12.02 -16.80
N GLU A 179 -15.67 -12.24 -17.71
CA GLU A 179 -15.47 -13.06 -18.90
C GLU A 179 -14.73 -12.29 -20.01
N MET A 180 -13.43 -12.57 -20.14
CA MET A 180 -12.61 -12.02 -21.22
C MET A 180 -12.79 -12.77 -22.54
N THR A 181 -12.85 -12.01 -23.65
CA THR A 181 -12.74 -12.51 -25.02
C THR A 181 -11.36 -13.12 -25.31
N ILE A 182 -11.24 -13.87 -26.40
CA ILE A 182 -9.96 -14.47 -26.82
C ILE A 182 -8.87 -13.39 -27.02
N PHE A 183 -9.23 -12.23 -27.56
CA PHE A 183 -8.29 -11.13 -27.77
C PHE A 183 -7.83 -10.47 -26.46
N GLU A 184 -8.73 -10.28 -25.51
CA GLU A 184 -8.38 -9.73 -24.18
C GLU A 184 -7.51 -10.71 -23.39
N ARG A 185 -7.78 -12.01 -23.50
CA ARG A 185 -6.94 -13.07 -22.93
C ARG A 185 -5.54 -13.06 -23.55
N ALA A 186 -5.45 -12.93 -24.87
CA ALA A 186 -4.17 -12.83 -25.57
C ALA A 186 -3.39 -11.57 -25.17
N HIS A 187 -4.06 -10.42 -25.08
CA HIS A 187 -3.43 -9.18 -24.62
C HIS A 187 -2.95 -9.30 -23.17
N SER A 188 -3.76 -9.89 -22.28
CA SER A 188 -3.37 -10.15 -20.89
C SER A 188 -2.13 -11.04 -20.78
N MET A 189 -2.05 -12.08 -21.62
CA MET A 189 -0.87 -12.94 -21.70
C MET A 189 0.37 -12.16 -22.15
N ILE A 190 0.25 -11.38 -23.23
CA ILE A 190 1.35 -10.57 -23.78
C ILE A 190 1.84 -9.56 -22.73
N TYR A 191 0.92 -8.90 -22.03
CA TYR A 191 1.25 -7.95 -20.98
C TYR A 191 1.98 -8.63 -19.82
N LEU A 192 1.53 -9.81 -19.38
CA LEU A 192 2.23 -10.56 -18.33
C LEU A 192 3.65 -10.95 -18.76
N LEU A 193 3.83 -11.42 -20.00
CA LEU A 193 5.15 -11.76 -20.52
C LEU A 193 6.08 -10.54 -20.57
N TRP A 194 5.56 -9.40 -21.02
CA TRP A 194 6.28 -8.13 -20.97
C TRP A 194 6.65 -7.74 -19.53
N LEU A 195 5.70 -7.84 -18.59
CA LEU A 195 5.93 -7.49 -17.18
C LEU A 195 7.02 -8.37 -16.56
N LYS A 196 6.98 -9.69 -16.79
CA LYS A 196 8.02 -10.62 -16.36
C LYS A 196 9.36 -10.23 -16.97
N TYR A 197 9.42 -10.02 -18.28
CA TYR A 197 10.66 -9.63 -18.95
C TYR A 197 11.24 -8.34 -18.37
N HIS A 198 10.42 -7.29 -18.25
CA HIS A 198 10.83 -6.02 -17.68
C HIS A 198 11.32 -6.18 -16.23
N PHE A 199 10.59 -6.94 -15.41
CA PHE A 199 10.97 -7.18 -14.03
C PHE A 199 12.32 -7.92 -13.91
N TYR A 200 12.48 -9.06 -14.58
CA TYR A 200 13.68 -9.89 -14.44
C TYR A 200 14.93 -9.33 -15.13
N TYR A 201 14.76 -8.64 -16.26
CA TYR A 201 15.90 -8.18 -17.08
C TYR A 201 16.15 -6.67 -17.00
N THR A 202 15.25 -5.88 -16.41
CA THR A 202 15.46 -4.43 -16.23
C THR A 202 15.41 -4.03 -14.76
N VAL A 203 14.36 -4.40 -14.04
CA VAL A 203 14.14 -3.94 -12.65
C VAL A 203 15.11 -4.60 -11.68
N LEU A 204 15.17 -5.93 -11.69
CA LEU A 204 16.00 -6.69 -10.75
C LEU A 204 17.50 -6.33 -10.87
N PRO A 205 18.12 -6.26 -12.07
CA PRO A 205 19.52 -5.86 -12.18
C PRO A 205 19.81 -4.46 -11.63
N LYS A 206 18.92 -3.47 -11.90
CA LYS A 206 19.07 -2.11 -11.36
C LYS A 206 18.99 -2.10 -9.83
N GLN A 207 18.04 -2.82 -9.26
CA GLN A 207 17.88 -2.87 -7.80
C GLN A 207 18.93 -3.76 -7.11
N ASP A 208 19.48 -4.75 -7.81
CA ASP A 208 20.59 -5.57 -7.30
C ASP A 208 21.84 -4.72 -7.12
N ALA A 209 22.14 -3.83 -8.07
CA ALA A 209 23.22 -2.85 -7.92
C ALA A 209 23.01 -1.92 -6.71
N ILE A 210 21.77 -1.46 -6.47
CA ILE A 210 21.41 -0.69 -5.28
C ILE A 210 21.64 -1.53 -4.01
N ALA A 211 21.14 -2.77 -3.98
CA ALA A 211 21.29 -3.63 -2.81
C ALA A 211 22.76 -3.94 -2.50
N ARG A 212 23.58 -4.28 -3.51
CA ARG A 212 25.02 -4.55 -3.32
C ARG A 212 25.78 -3.36 -2.74
N LYS A 213 25.43 -2.13 -3.14
CA LYS A 213 26.00 -0.90 -2.58
C LYS A 213 25.83 -0.82 -1.05
N HIS A 214 24.71 -1.27 -0.52
CA HIS A 214 24.36 -1.14 0.91
C HIS A 214 24.63 -2.40 1.72
N PHE A 215 24.37 -3.59 1.15
CA PHE A 215 24.49 -4.89 1.83
C PHE A 215 25.82 -5.61 1.54
N GLY A 216 26.60 -5.12 0.56
CA GLY A 216 27.88 -5.67 0.15
C GLY A 216 27.83 -6.55 -1.10
N GLU A 217 28.95 -6.61 -1.81
CA GLU A 217 29.09 -7.30 -3.10
C GLU A 217 28.90 -8.83 -3.02
N PHE A 218 29.01 -9.43 -1.83
CA PHE A 218 28.91 -10.89 -1.64
C PHE A 218 27.48 -11.40 -1.45
N MET A 219 26.46 -10.55 -1.59
CA MET A 219 25.07 -10.99 -1.52
C MET A 219 24.67 -11.85 -2.74
N PRO A 220 23.76 -12.85 -2.57
CA PRO A 220 23.12 -13.53 -3.69
C PRO A 220 22.43 -12.52 -4.62
N TYR A 221 22.22 -12.90 -5.87
CA TYR A 221 21.44 -12.07 -6.79
C TYR A 221 20.03 -11.89 -6.26
N LEU A 222 19.47 -10.67 -6.34
CA LEU A 222 18.10 -10.41 -5.89
C LEU A 222 17.07 -11.30 -6.58
N GLY A 223 17.32 -11.74 -7.82
CA GLY A 223 16.46 -12.68 -8.52
C GLY A 223 16.40 -14.05 -7.85
N ASP A 224 17.44 -14.50 -7.15
CA ASP A 224 17.42 -15.75 -6.38
C ASP A 224 16.63 -15.56 -5.08
N LEU A 225 16.89 -14.45 -4.37
CA LEU A 225 16.17 -14.11 -3.14
C LEU A 225 14.68 -13.89 -3.39
N HIS A 226 14.31 -13.40 -4.57
CA HIS A 226 12.92 -13.18 -4.96
C HIS A 226 12.06 -14.44 -4.84
N PHE A 227 12.61 -15.64 -5.06
CA PHE A 227 11.87 -16.91 -4.99
C PHE A 227 11.99 -17.63 -3.63
N GLN A 228 12.55 -16.97 -2.62
CA GLN A 228 12.73 -17.53 -1.28
C GLN A 228 11.71 -17.11 -0.20
N PRO A 229 10.67 -16.27 -0.43
CA PRO A 229 9.70 -16.01 0.62
C PRO A 229 9.06 -17.32 1.10
N SER A 230 8.94 -17.50 2.42
CA SER A 230 8.23 -18.65 2.97
C SER A 230 6.72 -18.57 2.67
N MET A 231 6.19 -17.34 2.64
CA MET A 231 4.80 -17.06 2.32
C MET A 231 4.65 -15.70 1.62
N LEU A 232 3.57 -15.57 0.86
CA LEU A 232 3.09 -14.33 0.28
C LEU A 232 1.75 -13.96 0.92
N PHE A 233 1.74 -12.90 1.72
CA PHE A 233 0.53 -12.35 2.32
C PHE A 233 -0.03 -11.29 1.37
N VAL A 234 -1.29 -11.46 0.94
CA VAL A 234 -1.96 -10.51 0.04
C VAL A 234 -3.23 -10.01 0.68
N THR A 235 -3.49 -8.71 0.55
CA THR A 235 -4.73 -8.11 1.08
C THR A 235 -5.80 -8.15 0.01
N THR A 236 -6.67 -9.14 0.10
CA THR A 236 -7.73 -9.41 -0.87
C THR A 236 -8.80 -10.29 -0.22
N ASP A 237 -10.00 -10.22 -0.76
CA ASP A 237 -11.11 -11.09 -0.39
C ASP A 237 -11.59 -11.81 -1.65
N PHE A 238 -11.76 -13.13 -1.56
CA PHE A 238 -12.17 -13.97 -2.69
C PHE A 238 -13.58 -13.64 -3.19
N ILE A 239 -14.40 -12.96 -2.38
CA ILE A 239 -15.74 -12.52 -2.79
C ILE A 239 -15.66 -11.37 -3.80
N PHE A 240 -14.66 -10.49 -3.68
CA PHE A 240 -14.57 -9.25 -4.47
C PHE A 240 -13.57 -9.32 -5.62
N HIS A 241 -12.88 -10.45 -5.82
CA HIS A 241 -11.81 -10.58 -6.80
C HIS A 241 -11.99 -11.81 -7.68
N ASN A 242 -11.38 -11.78 -8.87
CA ASN A 242 -11.37 -12.94 -9.76
C ASN A 242 -10.80 -14.17 -9.02
N PRO A 243 -11.41 -15.36 -9.18
CA PRO A 243 -10.92 -16.56 -8.55
C PRO A 243 -9.50 -16.86 -9.05
N ARG A 244 -8.56 -17.02 -8.10
CA ARG A 244 -7.16 -17.36 -8.36
C ARG A 244 -6.83 -18.72 -7.72
N PRO A 245 -6.20 -19.65 -8.44
CA PRO A 245 -5.76 -20.93 -7.87
C PRO A 245 -4.53 -20.71 -6.98
N ASN A 246 -4.77 -20.39 -5.71
CA ASN A 246 -3.71 -20.10 -4.75
C ASN A 246 -3.10 -21.38 -4.16
N VAL A 247 -1.77 -21.46 -4.13
CA VAL A 247 -1.01 -22.44 -3.34
C VAL A 247 -1.09 -22.10 -1.85
N PRO A 248 -0.84 -23.06 -0.93
CA PRO A 248 -0.91 -22.81 0.52
C PRO A 248 0.01 -21.69 1.03
N ALA A 249 1.11 -21.39 0.31
CA ALA A 249 2.02 -20.31 0.65
C ALA A 249 1.43 -18.91 0.39
N VAL A 250 0.33 -18.80 -0.35
CA VAL A 250 -0.40 -17.53 -0.54
C VAL A 250 -1.48 -17.41 0.54
N VAL A 251 -1.29 -16.48 1.47
CA VAL A 251 -2.24 -16.21 2.56
C VAL A 251 -3.03 -14.94 2.24
N GLN A 252 -4.34 -15.08 2.09
CA GLN A 252 -5.24 -13.97 1.87
C GLN A 252 -5.66 -13.36 3.20
N LEU A 253 -5.43 -12.06 3.35
CA LEU A 253 -5.84 -11.29 4.51
C LEU A 253 -6.94 -10.30 4.07
N SER A 254 -8.05 -10.28 4.79
CA SER A 254 -9.18 -9.37 4.53
C SER A 254 -9.53 -8.61 5.79
N GLY A 255 -10.13 -7.43 5.64
CA GLY A 255 -10.65 -6.65 6.77
C GLY A 255 -9.61 -6.11 7.77
N LEU A 256 -8.30 -6.26 7.53
CA LEU A 256 -7.24 -5.81 8.47
C LEU A 256 -7.32 -4.33 8.85
N HIS A 257 -7.89 -3.52 7.96
CA HIS A 257 -8.03 -2.08 8.18
C HIS A 257 -9.25 -1.74 9.05
N ILE A 258 -10.18 -2.66 9.28
CA ILE A 258 -11.46 -2.42 9.96
C ILE A 258 -11.22 -2.33 11.47
N ASN A 259 -11.44 -1.15 12.06
CA ASN A 259 -11.25 -0.88 13.49
C ASN A 259 -12.57 -0.88 14.24
N SER A 260 -12.56 -1.02 15.57
CA SER A 260 -13.78 -0.81 16.38
C SER A 260 -14.35 0.61 16.18
N PRO A 261 -15.69 0.79 16.19
CA PRO A 261 -16.32 2.10 16.02
C PRO A 261 -15.85 3.11 17.06
N LYS A 262 -15.60 4.33 16.60
CA LYS A 262 -15.26 5.48 17.44
C LYS A 262 -16.30 6.58 17.28
N PRO A 263 -16.56 7.38 18.32
CA PRO A 263 -17.40 8.56 18.20
C PRO A 263 -16.86 9.52 17.13
N LEU A 264 -17.75 10.03 16.28
CA LEU A 264 -17.41 11.08 15.32
C LEU A 264 -17.06 12.39 16.05
N PRO A 265 -16.14 13.21 15.51
CA PRO A 265 -15.96 14.59 15.94
C PRO A 265 -17.29 15.33 15.96
N LYS A 266 -17.47 16.18 16.99
CA LYS A 266 -18.75 16.86 17.25
C LYS A 266 -19.27 17.63 16.03
N ASP A 267 -18.39 18.35 15.34
CA ASP A 267 -18.75 19.17 14.18
C ASP A 267 -19.15 18.33 12.95
N ILE A 268 -18.53 17.17 12.75
CA ILE A 268 -18.92 16.22 11.69
C ILE A 268 -20.25 15.56 12.07
N LYS A 269 -20.41 15.15 13.32
CA LYS A 269 -21.62 14.51 13.84
C LYS A 269 -22.84 15.43 13.70
N GLU A 270 -22.74 16.69 14.14
CA GLU A 270 -23.83 17.67 14.06
C GLU A 270 -24.20 18.00 12.61
N PHE A 271 -23.19 18.10 11.73
CA PHE A 271 -23.45 18.28 10.30
C PHE A 271 -24.16 17.06 9.70
N MET A 272 -23.74 15.84 10.02
CA MET A 272 -24.38 14.63 9.52
C MET A 272 -25.80 14.45 10.07
N ASP A 273 -26.01 14.71 11.36
CA ASP A 273 -27.31 14.53 12.04
C ASP A 273 -28.34 15.59 11.62
N SER A 274 -27.92 16.72 11.04
CA SER A 274 -28.82 17.76 10.51
C SER A 274 -29.20 17.57 9.05
N ALA A 275 -28.74 16.49 8.40
CA ALA A 275 -29.02 16.20 7.00
C ALA A 275 -30.44 15.65 6.79
N PRO A 276 -31.35 16.37 6.09
CA PRO A 276 -32.75 15.96 5.97
C PRO A 276 -32.97 14.61 5.27
N GLU A 277 -32.26 14.36 4.17
CA GLU A 277 -32.42 13.17 3.33
C GLU A 277 -31.26 12.16 3.49
N GLY A 278 -30.16 12.59 4.10
CA GLY A 278 -29.01 11.74 4.38
C GLY A 278 -27.67 12.39 4.04
N VAL A 279 -26.61 11.60 4.16
CA VAL A 279 -25.24 12.08 4.00
C VAL A 279 -24.58 11.42 2.79
N ILE A 280 -23.91 12.24 1.97
CA ILE A 280 -23.02 11.80 0.90
C ILE A 280 -21.60 11.99 1.38
N TYR A 281 -20.79 10.93 1.39
CA TYR A 281 -19.37 11.02 1.69
C TYR A 281 -18.56 10.91 0.39
N PHE A 282 -17.89 12.00 0.01
CA PHE A 282 -17.11 12.09 -1.22
C PHE A 282 -15.61 12.19 -0.92
N SER A 283 -14.86 11.19 -1.40
CA SER A 283 -13.41 11.07 -1.19
C SER A 283 -12.75 10.39 -2.37
N LEU A 284 -11.69 10.99 -2.92
CA LEU A 284 -10.88 10.42 -4.00
C LEU A 284 -9.71 9.56 -3.48
N GLY A 285 -9.72 9.22 -2.19
CA GLY A 285 -8.67 8.45 -1.54
C GLY A 285 -7.50 9.30 -1.05
N SER A 286 -6.38 8.66 -0.69
CA SER A 286 -5.22 9.34 -0.08
C SER A 286 -4.30 10.04 -1.08
N ASN A 287 -4.25 9.55 -2.32
CA ASN A 287 -3.24 9.94 -3.31
C ASN A 287 -3.76 10.96 -4.32
N VAL A 288 -5.05 10.94 -4.64
CA VAL A 288 -5.70 11.95 -5.48
C VAL A 288 -6.11 13.11 -4.57
N ARG A 289 -5.54 14.29 -4.80
CA ARG A 289 -5.88 15.50 -4.07
C ARG A 289 -7.04 16.21 -4.73
N SER A 290 -8.17 16.33 -4.05
CA SER A 290 -9.35 17.05 -4.56
C SER A 290 -9.02 18.52 -4.84
N ASP A 291 -8.16 19.14 -4.03
CA ASP A 291 -7.83 20.57 -4.15
C ASP A 291 -6.98 20.92 -5.38
N THR A 292 -6.35 19.94 -6.00
CA THR A 292 -5.61 20.10 -7.28
C THR A 292 -6.50 19.91 -8.51
N MET A 293 -7.79 19.66 -8.32
CA MET A 293 -8.76 19.54 -9.40
C MET A 293 -8.91 20.88 -10.13
N ASP A 294 -8.93 20.82 -11.47
CA ASP A 294 -9.16 22.02 -12.28
C ASP A 294 -10.54 22.63 -12.01
N ALA A 295 -10.67 23.92 -12.37
CA ALA A 295 -11.87 24.68 -12.05
C ALA A 295 -13.13 24.11 -12.71
N GLN A 296 -13.01 23.54 -13.92
CA GLN A 296 -14.15 22.98 -14.66
C GLN A 296 -14.70 21.73 -13.97
N LYS A 297 -13.83 20.77 -13.63
CA LYS A 297 -14.22 19.56 -12.89
C LYS A 297 -14.77 19.91 -11.52
N ARG A 298 -14.13 20.85 -10.81
CA ARG A 298 -14.62 21.33 -9.51
C ARG A 298 -16.04 21.88 -9.64
N GLN A 299 -16.27 22.75 -10.63
CA GLN A 299 -17.57 23.38 -10.85
C GLN A 299 -18.67 22.34 -11.09
N ILE A 300 -18.40 21.30 -11.89
CA ILE A 300 -19.34 20.19 -12.12
C ILE A 300 -19.76 19.52 -10.81
N PHE A 301 -18.81 19.22 -9.91
CA PHE A 301 -19.15 18.63 -8.60
C PHE A 301 -19.93 19.60 -7.71
N LEU A 302 -19.57 20.89 -7.69
CA LEU A 302 -20.30 21.89 -6.90
C LEU A 302 -21.74 22.05 -7.38
N GLU A 303 -21.96 22.06 -8.69
CA GLU A 303 -23.30 22.13 -9.29
C GLU A 303 -24.11 20.88 -8.94
N ALA A 304 -23.55 19.68 -9.16
CA ALA A 304 -24.20 18.42 -8.83
C ALA A 304 -24.56 18.32 -7.34
N PHE A 305 -23.67 18.75 -6.43
CA PHE A 305 -23.96 18.76 -5.00
C PHE A 305 -25.01 19.81 -4.63
N SER A 306 -25.05 20.95 -5.32
CA SER A 306 -26.06 22.00 -5.08
C SER A 306 -27.47 21.59 -5.50
N GLU A 307 -27.59 20.70 -6.48
CA GLU A 307 -28.87 20.12 -6.92
C GLU A 307 -29.45 19.09 -5.92
N LEU A 308 -28.70 18.76 -4.86
CA LEU A 308 -29.10 17.83 -3.81
C LEU A 308 -29.25 18.54 -2.44
N PRO A 309 -30.12 19.56 -2.31
CA PRO A 309 -30.20 20.40 -1.10
C PRO A 309 -30.66 19.65 0.16
N GLY A 310 -31.34 18.51 0.01
CA GLY A 310 -31.74 17.63 1.11
C GLY A 310 -30.60 16.74 1.64
N TYR A 311 -29.50 16.61 0.90
CA TYR A 311 -28.34 15.83 1.30
C TYR A 311 -27.22 16.73 1.81
N HIS A 312 -26.55 16.27 2.86
CA HIS A 312 -25.30 16.89 3.32
C HIS A 312 -24.09 16.15 2.75
N VAL A 313 -23.22 16.87 2.06
CA VAL A 313 -22.03 16.32 1.42
C VAL A 313 -20.80 16.57 2.27
N LEU A 314 -20.19 15.51 2.74
CA LEU A 314 -18.87 15.52 3.36
C LEU A 314 -17.81 15.30 2.28
N TRP A 315 -17.05 16.33 1.93
CA TRP A 315 -16.00 16.24 0.91
C TRP A 315 -14.61 16.27 1.55
N LYS A 316 -13.83 15.20 1.35
CA LYS A 316 -12.38 15.23 1.61
C LYS A 316 -11.67 16.23 0.67
N TRP A 317 -11.16 17.32 1.24
CA TRP A 317 -10.55 18.44 0.52
C TRP A 317 -9.33 18.95 1.28
N GLU A 318 -8.17 19.02 0.61
CA GLU A 318 -6.87 19.19 1.28
C GLU A 318 -6.49 20.65 1.60
N SER A 319 -7.27 21.61 1.10
CA SER A 319 -7.09 23.06 1.36
C SER A 319 -8.08 23.60 2.40
N ASP A 320 -7.81 24.79 2.95
CA ASP A 320 -8.65 25.38 4.01
C ASP A 320 -9.95 26.00 3.51
N SER A 321 -10.08 26.21 2.20
CA SER A 321 -11.26 26.75 1.57
C SER A 321 -11.59 26.04 0.26
N LEU A 322 -12.88 25.98 -0.06
CA LEU A 322 -13.41 25.48 -1.32
C LEU A 322 -14.10 26.65 -2.05
N PRO A 323 -13.52 27.15 -3.16
CA PRO A 323 -14.15 28.23 -3.93
C PRO A 323 -15.53 27.83 -4.42
N GLY A 324 -16.56 28.62 -4.13
CA GLY A 324 -17.94 28.33 -4.53
C GLY A 324 -18.62 27.24 -3.71
N GLN A 325 -18.14 26.94 -2.49
CA GLN A 325 -18.70 25.92 -1.62
C GLN A 325 -20.23 26.06 -1.39
N PRO A 326 -21.04 25.08 -1.80
CA PRO A 326 -22.46 25.04 -1.50
C PRO A 326 -22.74 24.93 0.00
N LYS A 327 -23.90 25.43 0.45
CA LYS A 327 -24.29 25.40 1.87
C LYS A 327 -24.40 23.98 2.44
N ASN A 328 -24.78 23.03 1.61
CA ASN A 328 -24.93 21.62 1.98
C ASN A 328 -23.61 20.83 1.86
N VAL A 329 -22.48 21.48 1.55
CA VAL A 329 -21.17 20.84 1.47
C VAL A 329 -20.32 21.26 2.67
N LYS A 330 -19.71 20.31 3.37
CA LYS A 330 -18.68 20.54 4.40
C LYS A 330 -17.39 19.85 3.99
N ILE A 331 -16.31 20.63 4.01
CA ILE A 331 -14.97 20.15 3.68
C ILE A 331 -14.18 19.75 4.93
N ALA A 332 -13.32 18.74 4.80
CA ALA A 332 -12.27 18.46 5.78
C ALA A 332 -11.05 17.82 5.11
N LYS A 333 -9.86 18.13 5.62
CA LYS A 333 -8.59 17.55 5.13
C LYS A 333 -8.52 16.04 5.32
N TRP A 334 -9.07 15.58 6.44
CA TRP A 334 -9.17 14.17 6.77
C TRP A 334 -10.41 13.91 7.61
N MET A 335 -11.10 12.80 7.35
CA MET A 335 -12.30 12.40 8.08
C MET A 335 -12.10 10.99 8.63
N PRO A 336 -12.75 10.63 9.76
CA PRO A 336 -12.77 9.25 10.26
C PRO A 336 -13.66 8.38 9.35
N GLN A 337 -13.15 8.03 8.17
CA GLN A 337 -13.90 7.43 7.06
C GLN A 337 -14.73 6.21 7.50
N GLN A 338 -14.17 5.31 8.30
CA GLN A 338 -14.90 4.11 8.76
C GLN A 338 -16.08 4.46 9.65
N ASP A 339 -15.93 5.42 10.54
CA ASP A 339 -16.99 5.83 11.47
C ASP A 339 -18.06 6.66 10.74
N VAL A 340 -17.66 7.44 9.73
CA VAL A 340 -18.59 8.10 8.81
C VAL A 340 -19.42 7.04 8.10
N LEU A 341 -18.79 6.10 7.38
CA LEU A 341 -19.46 5.09 6.56
C LEU A 341 -20.36 4.10 7.34
N ARG A 342 -20.20 3.99 8.66
CA ARG A 342 -21.01 3.09 9.51
C ARG A 342 -22.39 3.62 9.87
N LYS A 343 -22.67 4.90 9.65
CA LYS A 343 -24.00 5.46 9.94
C LYS A 343 -25.04 4.89 8.98
N GLN A 344 -26.19 4.51 9.52
CA GLN A 344 -27.26 3.75 8.84
C GLN A 344 -27.96 4.50 7.69
N PHE A 345 -27.61 5.78 7.45
CA PHE A 345 -28.22 6.68 6.46
C PHE A 345 -27.18 7.26 5.47
N LEU A 346 -26.20 6.46 5.07
CA LEU A 346 -25.28 6.84 3.99
C LEU A 346 -25.71 6.24 2.66
N ASN A 347 -25.94 7.12 1.70
CA ASN A 347 -26.01 6.77 0.29
C ASN A 347 -24.61 6.97 -0.29
N CYS A 348 -23.96 5.87 -0.68
CA CYS A 348 -22.70 5.91 -1.40
C CYS A 348 -22.98 6.05 -2.90
N PHE A 349 -22.38 7.06 -3.54
CA PHE A 349 -22.35 7.24 -4.99
C PHE A 349 -20.91 7.21 -5.48
#